data_AF-A0A8T7DBA7-F1
#
_entry.id   AF-A0A8T7DBA7-F1
#
_cell.length_a   1.000
_cell.length_b   1.000
_cell.length_c   1.000
_cell.angle_alpha   90.00
_cell.angle_beta   90.00
_cell.angle_gamma   90.00
#
_symmetry.space_group_name_H-M   'P 1'
#
loop_
_entity.id
_entity.type
_entity.pdbx_description
1 polymer ?
#
loop_
_entity_poly.entity_id
_entity_poly.type
_entity_poly.pdbx_seq_one_letter_code
_entity_poly.pdbx_strand_id
1 'polypeptide(L)' 'METWEQLLVGAAAILILLWFWPSARKSVKESPKGTREDWLGVIKPIGLVIAFVVFLILIARG' A
#
# COMPACT_ATOMS: atom_id res chain seq x y z
N MET A 1 12.27 -6.51 32.67
CA MET A 1 11.00 -5.80 32.74
C MET A 1 10.22 -6.41 33.89
N GLU A 2 9.87 -5.59 34.85
CA GLU A 2 9.04 -5.99 35.99
C GLU A 2 7.58 -6.20 35.52
N THR A 3 6.78 -6.99 36.23
CA THR A 3 5.44 -7.41 35.77
C THR A 3 4.49 -6.22 35.55
N TRP A 4 4.59 -5.17 36.36
CA TRP A 4 3.77 -3.97 36.18
C TRP A 4 4.19 -3.15 34.95
N GLU A 5 5.48 -3.09 34.63
CA GLU A 5 5.96 -2.45 33.41
C GLU A 5 5.39 -3.13 32.16
N GLN A 6 5.33 -4.46 32.15
CA GLN A 6 4.75 -5.23 31.05
C GLN A 6 3.24 -4.97 30.90
N LEU A 7 2.51 -4.86 32.02
CA LEU A 7 1.10 -4.51 32.01
C LEU A 7 0.86 -3.10 31.48
N LEU A 8 1.67 -2.12 31.87
CA LEU A 8 1.59 -0.75 31.39
C LEU A 8 1.86 -0.66 29.88
N VAL A 9 2.88 -1.37 29.40
CA VAL A 9 3.16 -1.45 27.95
C VAL A 9 2.00 -2.08 27.19
N GLY A 10 1.42 -3.17 27.71
CA GLY A 10 0.24 -3.80 27.11
C GLY A 10 -0.97 -2.85 27.07
N ALA A 11 -1.24 -2.13 28.15
CA ALA A 11 -2.30 -1.15 28.22
C ALA A 11 -2.07 0.02 27.24
N ALA A 12 -0.84 0.53 27.16
CA ALA A 12 -0.46 1.57 26.21
C ALA A 12 -0.64 1.10 24.75
N ALA A 13 -0.27 -0.13 24.42
CA ALA A 13 -0.47 -0.70 23.09
C ALA A 13 -1.97 -0.76 22.72
N ILE A 14 -2.83 -1.19 23.66
CA ILE A 14 -4.29 -1.19 23.45
C ILE A 14 -4.82 0.23 23.26
N LEU A 15 -4.38 1.20 24.06
CA LEU A 15 -4.81 2.59 23.93
C LEU A 15 -4.40 3.19 22.58
N ILE A 16 -3.18 2.92 22.12
CA ILE A 16 -2.71 3.32 20.79
C ILE A 16 -3.60 2.69 19.72
N LEU A 17 -3.87 1.39 19.80
CA LEU A 17 -4.76 0.73 18.84
C LEU A 17 -6.14 1.37 18.83
N LEU A 18 -6.75 1.62 19.99
CA LEU A 18 -8.07 2.25 20.08
C LEU A 18 -8.08 3.69 19.56
N TRP A 19 -7.00 4.44 19.76
CA TRP A 19 -6.87 5.82 19.28
C TRP A 19 -6.69 5.90 17.76
N PHE A 20 -5.84 5.04 17.20
CA PHE A 20 -5.52 5.03 15.77
C PHE A 20 -6.54 4.26 14.93
N TRP A 21 -7.23 3.27 15.51
CA TRP A 21 -8.26 2.48 14.83
C TRP A 21 -9.35 3.30 14.11
N PRO A 22 -10.01 4.30 14.73
CA PRO A 22 -11.05 5.07 14.05
C PRO A 22 -10.49 5.89 12.89
N SER A 23 -9.30 6.46 13.06
CA SER A 23 -8.62 7.22 12.01
C SER A 23 -8.23 6.32 10.83
N ALA A 24 -7.59 5.18 11.11
CA ALA A 24 -7.24 4.20 10.09
C ALA A 24 -8.48 3.67 9.35
N ARG A 25 -9.57 3.37 10.07
CA ARG A 25 -10.85 2.99 9.44
C ARG A 25 -11.42 4.09 8.55
N LYS A 26 -11.37 5.35 8.99
CA LYS A 26 -11.83 6.49 8.20
C LYS A 26 -11.01 6.63 6.93
N SER A 27 -9.68 6.59 7.03
CA SER A 27 -8.78 6.64 5.88
C SER A 27 -9.06 5.52 4.88
N VAL A 28 -9.26 4.28 5.33
CA VAL A 28 -9.61 3.16 4.45
C VAL A 28 -10.98 3.36 3.79
N LYS A 29 -11.98 3.84 4.54
CA LYS A 29 -13.34 4.05 4.04
C LYS A 29 -13.45 5.22 3.06
N GLU A 30 -12.72 6.30 3.33
CA GLU A 30 -12.74 7.55 2.55
C GLU A 30 -11.61 7.62 1.51
N SER A 31 -10.77 6.57 1.42
CA SER A 31 -9.73 6.48 0.39
C SER A 31 -10.36 6.67 -0.99
N PRO A 32 -9.77 7.51 -1.86
CA PRO A 32 -10.25 7.67 -3.22
C PRO A 32 -10.24 6.32 -3.90
N LYS A 33 -11.41 5.88 -4.36
CA LYS A 33 -11.51 4.66 -5.16
C LYS A 33 -10.85 4.96 -6.50
N GLY A 34 -9.94 4.09 -6.92
CA GLY A 34 -9.31 4.20 -8.24
C GLY A 34 -10.39 4.32 -9.31
N THR A 35 -10.37 5.42 -10.04
CA THR A 35 -11.30 5.72 -11.12
C THR A 35 -10.82 5.08 -12.42
N ARG A 36 -11.70 5.03 -13.43
CA ARG A 36 -11.32 4.58 -14.77
C ARG A 36 -10.15 5.40 -15.35
N GLU A 37 -10.09 6.70 -15.04
CA GLU A 37 -9.01 7.59 -15.48
C GLU A 37 -7.67 7.25 -14.82
N ASP A 38 -7.66 6.85 -13.54
CA ASP A 38 -6.44 6.39 -12.87
C ASP A 38 -5.87 5.12 -13.54
N TRP A 39 -6.76 4.19 -13.89
CA TRP A 39 -6.39 2.98 -14.64
C TRP A 39 -5.91 3.27 -16.07
N LEU A 40 -6.50 4.26 -16.73
CA LEU A 40 -6.03 4.74 -18.03
C LEU A 40 -4.69 5.46 -17.91
N GLY A 41 -4.44 6.17 -16.80
CA GLY A 41 -3.16 6.84 -16.53
C GLY A 41 -2.00 5.85 -16.45
N VAL A 42 -2.22 4.68 -15.85
CA VAL A 42 -1.18 3.63 -15.73
C VAL A 42 -1.01 2.77 -16.98
N ILE A 43 -1.92 2.84 -17.97
CA ILE A 43 -1.81 1.99 -19.16
C ILE A 43 -0.60 2.34 -20.04
N LYS A 44 -0.27 3.63 -20.13
CA LYS A 44 0.89 4.12 -20.90
C LYS A 44 2.22 3.61 -20.34
N PRO A 45 2.54 3.79 -19.03
CA PRO A 45 3.79 3.27 -18.49
C PRO A 45 3.86 1.74 -18.55
N ILE A 46 2.75 1.03 -18.30
CA ILE A 46 2.71 -0.44 -18.43
C ILE A 46 3.01 -0.87 -19.88
N GLY A 47 2.36 -0.24 -20.86
CA GLY A 47 2.59 -0.51 -22.28
C GLY A 47 4.04 -0.26 -22.69
N LEU A 48 4.67 0.79 -22.16
CA LEU A 48 6.07 1.10 -22.41
C LEU A 48 7.01 0.03 -21.84
N VAL A 49 6.74 -0.46 -20.62
CA VAL A 49 7.51 -1.57 -20.02
C VAL A 49 7.38 -2.84 -20.85
N ILE A 50 6.16 -3.20 -21.28
CA ILE A 50 5.92 -4.37 -22.13
C ILE A 50 6.68 -4.23 -23.46
N ALA A 51 6.55 -3.08 -24.12
CA ALA A 51 7.22 -2.82 -25.40
C ALA A 51 8.75 -2.91 -25.25
N PHE A 52 9.31 -2.38 -24.16
CA PHE A 52 10.72 -2.46 -23.86
C PHE A 52 11.20 -3.91 -23.68
N VAL A 53 10.47 -4.72 -22.90
CA VAL A 53 10.79 -6.15 -22.73
C VAL A 53 10.73 -6.91 -24.06
N VAL A 54 9.69 -6.68 -24.86
CA VAL A 54 9.57 -7.31 -26.19
C VAL A 54 10.75 -6.90 -27.09
N PHE A 55 11.12 -5.63 -27.12
CA PHE A 55 12.27 -5.13 -27.86
C PHE A 55 13.57 -5.84 -27.44
N LEU A 56 13.80 -6.00 -26.13
CA LEU A 56 14.96 -6.73 -25.62
C LEU A 56 14.95 -8.20 -26.06
N ILE A 57 13.80 -8.87 -26.01
CA ILE A 57 13.66 -10.26 -26.47
C ILE A 57 13.99 -10.38 -27.96
N LEU A 58 13.57 -9.43 -28.79
CA LEU A 58 13.84 -9.43 -30.22
C LEU A 58 15.35 -9.28 -30.50
N ILE A 59 16.02 -8.38 -29.78
CA ILE A 59 17.48 -8.22 -29.88
C ILE A 59 18.23 -9.45 -29.39
N ALA A 60 17.78 -10.08 -28.30
CA ALA A 60 18.46 -11.23 -27.72
C ALA A 60 18.26 -12.53 -28.51
N ARG A 61 17.25 -12.60 -29.39
CA ARG A 61 16.93 -13.78 -30.22
C ARG A 61 17.46 -13.71 -31.66
N GLY A 62 17.89 -12.53 -32.11
CA GLY A 62 18.58 -12.32 -33.38
C GLY A 62 20.09 -12.42 -33.21
#